data_AF-A0A524L6N4-F1
#
_entry.id   AF-A0A524L6N4-F1
#
_cell.length_a   1.000
_cell.length_b   1.000
_cell.length_c   1.000
_cell.angle_alpha   90.00
_cell.angle_beta   90.00
_cell.angle_gamma   90.00
#
_symmetry.space_group_name_H-M   'P 1'
#
loop_
_entity.id
_entity.type
_entity.pdbx_description
1 polymer ?
#
loop_
_entity_poly.entity_id
_entity_poly.type
_entity_poly.pdbx_seq_one_letter_code
_entity_poly.pdbx_strand_id
1 'polypeptide(L)'
;MKKIVIVSILVTTFLLGMIDPIISYPIDGYDSTGIRRLLRLQMIMDGKLKGTLPPPGGGRVLSEIKLNLLNSRGDSLDVLPQVDKKLQKRIDDLFPNRDESYSLVLLDITPGRPMRFAQRQA
;
A
#
# COMPACT_ATOMS: atom_id res chain seq x y z
N MET A 1 15.22 -13.81 38.18
CA MET A 1 15.75 -13.44 36.85
C MET A 1 15.37 -14.44 35.75
N LYS A 2 15.72 -15.74 35.84
CA LYS A 2 15.39 -16.74 34.80
C LYS A 2 13.90 -16.83 34.43
N LYS A 3 12.98 -16.78 35.40
CA LYS A 3 11.53 -16.82 35.16
C LYS A 3 11.01 -15.61 34.36
N ILE A 4 11.57 -14.42 34.62
CA ILE A 4 11.19 -13.19 33.92
C ILE A 4 11.65 -13.25 32.46
N VAL A 5 12.84 -13.80 32.21
CA VAL A 5 13.36 -14.01 30.85
C VAL A 5 12.50 -15.01 30.07
N ILE A 6 12.08 -16.11 30.69
CA ILE A 6 11.22 -17.13 30.03
C ILE A 6 9.84 -16.55 29.69
N VAL A 7 9.24 -15.81 30.63
CA VAL A 7 7.95 -15.13 30.38
C VAL A 7 8.08 -14.09 29.28
N SER A 8 9.16 -13.31 29.27
CA SER A 8 9.44 -12.35 28.21
C SER A 8 9.55 -13.02 26.84
N ILE A 9 10.26 -14.14 26.73
CA ILE A 9 10.41 -14.88 25.47
C ILE A 9 9.06 -15.41 24.98
N LEU A 10 8.25 -15.99 25.87
CA LEU A 10 6.92 -16.51 25.53
C LEU A 10 5.98 -15.39 25.04
N VAL A 11 5.99 -14.25 25.72
CA VAL A 11 5.18 -13.08 25.35
C VAL A 11 5.64 -12.52 23.99
N THR A 12 6.94 -12.38 23.76
CA THR A 12 7.47 -11.91 22.48
C THR A 12 7.15 -12.88 21.33
N THR A 13 7.24 -14.19 21.57
CA THR A 13 6.92 -15.21 20.56
C THR A 13 5.42 -15.23 20.23
N PHE A 14 4.57 -15.03 21.24
CA PHE A 14 3.13 -14.91 21.06
C PHE A 14 2.76 -13.64 20.26
N LEU A 15 3.37 -12.50 20.56
CA LEU A 15 3.16 -11.25 19.84
C LEU A 15 3.62 -11.31 18.38
N LEU A 16 4.73 -11.98 18.08
CA LEU A 16 5.21 -12.19 16.72
C LEU A 16 4.30 -13.11 15.89
N GLY A 17 3.58 -14.03 16.53
CA GLY A 17 2.63 -14.94 15.85
C GLY A 17 1.28 -14.32 15.48
N MET A 18 0.99 -13.09 15.94
CA MET A 18 -0.28 -12.39 15.69
C MET A 18 -0.19 -11.37 14.55
N ILE A 19 0.92 -11.33 13.82
CA ILE A 19 1.07 -10.48 12.64
C ILE A 19 0.37 -11.20 11.49
N ASP A 20 -0.95 -11.04 11.40
CA ASP A 20 -1.65 -11.33 10.15
C ASP A 20 -1.19 -10.29 9.14
N PRO A 21 -0.44 -10.68 8.09
CA PRO A 21 -0.08 -9.71 7.09
C PRO A 21 -1.39 -9.29 6.41
N ILE A 22 -1.65 -7.98 6.39
CA ILE A 22 -2.75 -7.37 5.63
C ILE A 22 -2.39 -7.52 4.14
N ILE A 23 -2.40 -8.75 3.64
CA ILE A 23 -2.15 -9.07 2.24
C ILE A 23 -3.51 -9.00 1.58
N SER A 24 -3.67 -8.04 0.67
CA SER A 24 -4.79 -8.10 -0.27
C SER A 24 -4.68 -9.41 -1.04
N TYR A 25 -5.63 -10.31 -0.84
CA TYR A 25 -5.55 -11.65 -1.41
C TYR A 25 -6.00 -11.63 -2.86
N PRO A 26 -5.16 -12.09 -3.81
CA PRO A 26 -5.54 -12.20 -5.20
C PRO A 26 -6.64 -13.26 -5.37
N ILE A 27 -7.39 -13.20 -6.46
CA ILE A 27 -8.60 -14.03 -6.65
C ILE A 27 -8.28 -15.54 -6.69
N ASP A 28 -7.06 -15.88 -7.11
CA ASP A 28 -6.47 -17.22 -7.19
C ASP A 28 -5.67 -17.61 -5.93
N GLY A 29 -5.72 -16.80 -4.87
CA GLY A 29 -4.93 -16.99 -3.66
C GLY A 29 -5.37 -18.13 -2.75
N TYR A 30 -6.37 -18.94 -3.11
CA TYR A 30 -6.91 -19.99 -2.24
C TYR A 30 -5.84 -20.99 -1.79
N ASP A 31 -5.03 -21.50 -2.72
CA ASP A 31 -4.03 -22.53 -2.42
C ASP A 31 -2.98 -22.04 -1.40
N SER A 32 -2.67 -20.74 -1.40
CA SER A 32 -1.71 -20.12 -0.47
C SER A 32 -2.32 -19.65 0.86
N THR A 33 -3.61 -19.34 0.90
CA THR A 33 -4.26 -18.67 2.04
C THR A 33 -5.27 -19.52 2.78
N GLY A 34 -5.80 -20.57 2.13
CA GLY A 34 -6.92 -21.37 2.65
C GLY A 34 -8.27 -20.63 2.71
N ILE A 35 -8.37 -19.40 2.21
CA ILE A 35 -9.58 -18.58 2.30
C ILE A 35 -10.64 -19.13 1.35
N ARG A 36 -11.60 -19.90 1.88
CA ARG A 36 -12.70 -20.54 1.12
C ARG A 36 -13.49 -19.60 0.21
N ARG A 37 -13.60 -18.32 0.58
CA ARG A 37 -14.28 -17.30 -0.23
C ARG A 37 -13.61 -17.11 -1.59
N LEU A 38 -12.28 -17.17 -1.67
CA LEU A 38 -11.53 -17.02 -2.92
C LEU A 38 -11.82 -18.20 -3.86
N LEU A 39 -11.79 -19.43 -3.35
CA LEU A 39 -12.14 -20.62 -4.12
C LEU A 39 -13.56 -20.54 -4.71
N ARG A 40 -14.53 -20.08 -3.91
CA ARG A 40 -15.90 -19.87 -4.38
C ARG A 40 -15.94 -18.86 -5.54
N LEU A 41 -15.21 -17.75 -5.43
CA LEU A 41 -15.19 -16.73 -6.48
C LEU A 41 -14.52 -17.27 -7.76
N GLN A 42 -13.43 -18.04 -7.63
CA GLN A 42 -12.78 -18.70 -8.75
C GLN A 42 -13.72 -19.70 -9.45
N MET A 43 -14.48 -20.49 -8.68
CA MET A 43 -15.50 -21.39 -9.25
C MET A 43 -16.64 -20.65 -9.96
N ILE A 44 -17.02 -19.45 -9.50
CA ILE A 44 -18.01 -18.60 -10.19
C ILE A 44 -17.43 -18.08 -11.52
N MET A 45 -16.18 -17.63 -11.51
CA MET A 45 -15.49 -17.15 -12.71
C MET A 45 -15.26 -18.26 -13.74
N ASP A 46 -14.96 -19.48 -13.29
CA ASP A 46 -14.81 -20.69 -14.13
C ASP A 46 -16.16 -21.22 -14.66
N GLY A 47 -17.29 -20.62 -14.28
CA GLY A 47 -18.63 -21.09 -14.66
C GLY A 47 -19.08 -22.39 -13.97
N LYS A 48 -18.30 -22.90 -12.99
CA LYS A 48 -18.61 -24.12 -12.22
C LYS A 48 -19.69 -23.88 -11.17
N LEU A 49 -19.88 -22.63 -10.73
CA LEU A 49 -20.86 -22.24 -9.72
C LEU A 49 -21.63 -20.99 -10.16
N LYS A 50 -22.94 -20.93 -9.91
CA LYS A 50 -23.75 -19.74 -10.20
C LYS A 50 -23.52 -18.67 -9.13
N GLY A 51 -23.25 -17.44 -9.54
CA GLY A 51 -23.11 -16.32 -8.61
C GLY A 51 -22.76 -15.00 -9.29
N THR A 52 -22.62 -13.95 -8.48
CA THR A 52 -22.23 -12.63 -8.94
C THR A 52 -20.73 -12.60 -9.23
N LEU A 53 -20.36 -12.15 -10.43
CA LEU A 53 -18.97 -11.94 -10.80
C LEU A 53 -18.37 -10.76 -10.01
N PRO A 54 -17.06 -10.80 -9.70
CA PRO A 54 -16.36 -9.62 -9.19
C PRO A 54 -16.51 -8.43 -10.14
N PRO A 55 -16.48 -7.19 -9.62
CA PRO A 55 -16.44 -6.00 -10.47
C PRO A 55 -15.19 -6.03 -11.38
N PRO A 56 -15.19 -5.26 -12.49
CA PRO A 56 -14.03 -5.15 -13.36
C PRO A 56 -12.74 -4.86 -12.57
N GLY A 57 -11.69 -5.66 -12.79
CA GLY A 57 -10.42 -5.58 -12.06
C GLY A 57 -10.37 -6.40 -10.76
N GLY A 58 -11.51 -6.79 -10.17
CA GLY A 58 -11.57 -7.62 -8.97
C GLY A 58 -11.33 -9.12 -9.19
N GLY A 59 -11.26 -9.55 -10.45
CA GLY A 59 -10.93 -10.93 -10.85
C GLY A 59 -9.50 -11.10 -11.36
N ARG A 60 -8.60 -10.14 -11.11
CA ARG A 60 -7.19 -10.25 -11.53
C ARG A 60 -6.48 -11.30 -10.67
N VAL A 61 -5.80 -12.22 -11.34
CA VAL A 61 -4.92 -13.21 -10.71
C VAL A 61 -3.60 -12.58 -10.30
N LEU A 62 -2.87 -13.23 -9.39
CA LEU A 62 -1.61 -12.70 -8.87
C LEU A 62 -0.59 -12.39 -9.99
N SER A 63 -0.50 -13.23 -11.02
CA SER A 63 0.41 -13.04 -12.15
C SER A 63 0.10 -11.82 -13.02
N GLU A 64 -1.12 -11.29 -12.93
CA GLU A 64 -1.54 -10.07 -13.64
C GLU A 64 -1.29 -8.80 -12.84
N ILE A 65 -0.90 -8.91 -11.56
CA ILE A 65 -0.54 -7.77 -10.72
C ILE A 65 0.83 -7.26 -11.15
N LYS A 66 0.83 -6.12 -11.84
CA LYS A 66 2.05 -5.40 -12.19
C LYS A 66 2.30 -4.31 -11.16
N LEU A 67 3.27 -4.55 -10.28
CA LEU A 67 3.72 -3.51 -9.35
C LEU A 67 4.41 -2.39 -10.14
N ASN A 68 3.97 -1.17 -9.88
CA ASN A 68 4.68 0.02 -10.34
C ASN A 68 5.89 0.24 -9.41
N LEU A 69 6.90 0.96 -9.91
CA LEU A 69 8.05 1.41 -9.11
C LEU A 69 9.00 0.30 -8.60
N LEU A 70 9.03 -0.88 -9.26
CA LEU A 70 9.97 -1.98 -8.94
C LEU A 70 11.44 -1.72 -9.36
N ASN A 71 11.75 -0.57 -9.94
CA ASN A 71 13.10 -0.19 -10.39
C ASN A 71 13.51 1.12 -9.68
N SER A 72 14.75 1.56 -9.93
CA SER A 72 15.41 2.80 -9.44
C SER A 72 14.72 4.13 -9.73
N ARG A 73 13.43 4.12 -10.08
CA ARG A 73 12.55 5.26 -10.34
C ARG A 73 11.82 5.74 -9.07
N GLY A 74 12.31 5.44 -7.88
CA GLY A 74 11.70 5.85 -6.60
C GLY A 74 11.31 4.69 -5.70
N ASP A 75 12.07 3.60 -5.76
CA ASP A 75 11.98 2.38 -4.95
C ASP A 75 12.25 2.63 -3.45
N SER A 76 13.00 3.67 -3.11
CA SER A 76 13.11 4.16 -1.74
C SER A 76 12.40 5.50 -1.59
N LEU A 77 11.14 5.47 -1.14
CA LEU A 77 10.53 6.62 -0.44
C LEU A 77 11.07 6.78 0.99
N ASP A 78 12.10 6.00 1.36
CA ASP A 78 12.82 6.10 2.63
C ASP A 78 13.27 7.54 2.92
N VAL A 79 13.55 8.30 1.85
CA VAL A 79 13.88 9.72 1.91
C VAL A 79 13.12 10.47 0.82
N LEU A 80 12.23 11.38 1.24
CA LEU A 80 11.59 12.31 0.31
C LEU A 80 12.62 13.32 -0.24
N PRO A 81 12.48 13.78 -1.49
CA PRO A 81 13.31 14.86 -2.01
C PRO A 81 13.19 16.11 -1.12
N GLN A 82 14.26 16.90 -1.08
CA GLN A 82 14.21 18.21 -0.43
C GLN A 82 13.12 19.09 -1.06
N VAL A 83 12.48 19.93 -0.25
CA VAL A 83 11.42 20.85 -0.70
C VAL A 83 11.95 21.76 -1.81
N ASP A 84 11.31 21.74 -2.96
CA ASP A 84 11.58 22.63 -4.08
C ASP A 84 10.95 24.01 -3.76
N LYS A 85 11.79 25.01 -3.50
CA LYS A 85 11.33 26.36 -3.12
C LYS A 85 10.41 27.02 -4.16
N LYS A 86 10.62 26.75 -5.46
CA LYS A 86 9.83 27.35 -6.54
C LYS A 86 8.47 26.66 -6.65
N LEU A 87 8.43 25.34 -6.49
CA LEU A 87 7.18 24.58 -6.43
C LEU A 87 6.40 24.94 -5.16
N GLN A 88 7.06 24.98 -4.01
CA GLN A 88 6.47 25.34 -2.73
C GLN A 88 5.80 26.72 -2.80
N LYS A 89 6.50 27.73 -3.32
CA LYS A 89 5.92 29.06 -3.51
C LYS A 89 4.65 29.03 -4.37
N ARG A 90 4.65 28.26 -5.48
CA ARG A 90 3.46 28.13 -6.34
C ARG A 90 2.31 27.45 -5.61
N ILE A 91 2.59 26.46 -4.76
CA ILE A 91 1.59 25.81 -3.94
C ILE A 91 1.03 26.79 -2.89
N ASP A 92 1.89 27.55 -2.23
CA ASP A 92 1.45 28.55 -1.25
C ASP A 92 0.62 29.66 -1.89
N ASP A 93 1.02 30.12 -3.08
CA ASP A 93 0.29 31.15 -3.86
C ASP A 93 -1.09 30.64 -4.34
N LEU A 94 -1.30 29.31 -4.51
CA LEU A 94 -2.60 28.72 -4.84
C LEU A 94 -3.55 28.66 -3.64
N PHE A 95 -3.02 28.66 -2.42
CA PHE A 95 -3.79 28.55 -1.17
C PHE A 95 -3.46 29.70 -0.21
N PRO A 96 -3.77 30.97 -0.58
CA PRO A 96 -3.34 32.13 0.21
C PRO A 96 -4.02 32.24 1.58
N ASN A 97 -5.27 31.75 1.74
CA ASN A 97 -6.11 32.02 2.92
C ASN A 97 -6.88 30.80 3.44
N ARG A 98 -6.25 29.63 3.58
CA ARG A 98 -6.95 28.45 4.12
C ARG A 98 -6.65 28.20 5.59
N ASP A 99 -7.69 27.70 6.27
CA ASP A 99 -7.70 27.23 7.65
C ASP A 99 -6.58 26.19 7.90
N GLU A 100 -5.95 26.24 9.07
CA GLU A 100 -4.82 25.40 9.46
C GLU A 100 -5.14 23.89 9.41
N SER A 101 -6.42 23.52 9.35
CA SER A 101 -6.89 22.15 9.20
C SER A 101 -6.54 21.46 7.88
N TYR A 102 -6.02 22.18 6.87
CA TYR A 102 -5.65 21.59 5.58
C TYR A 102 -4.15 21.32 5.44
N SER A 103 -3.79 20.04 5.28
CA SER A 103 -2.46 19.59 4.86
C SER A 103 -2.44 19.22 3.38
N LEU A 104 -1.28 19.40 2.74
CA LEU A 104 -1.07 19.06 1.33
C LEU A 104 0.36 18.60 1.10
N VAL A 105 0.51 17.54 0.31
CA VAL A 105 1.80 17.04 -0.17
C VAL A 105 1.73 16.84 -1.67
N LEU A 106 2.74 17.32 -2.40
CA LEU A 106 2.86 17.15 -3.85
C LEU A 106 4.24 16.59 -4.19
N LEU A 107 4.24 15.43 -4.88
CA LEU A 107 5.41 14.82 -5.48
C LEU A 107 5.26 14.82 -7.00
N ASP A 108 6.06 15.61 -7.70
CA ASP A 108 6.09 15.64 -9.17
C ASP A 108 7.11 14.62 -9.70
N ILE A 109 6.61 13.61 -10.39
CA ILE A 109 7.38 12.51 -11.00
C ILE A 109 7.29 12.51 -12.54
N THR A 110 7.11 13.69 -13.15
CA THR A 110 6.99 13.82 -14.61
C THR A 110 8.22 13.23 -15.35
N PRO A 111 8.04 12.30 -16.30
CA PRO A 111 9.15 11.74 -17.07
C PRO A 111 9.99 12.80 -17.79
N GLY A 112 11.31 12.67 -17.72
CA GLY A 112 12.25 13.61 -18.35
C GLY A 112 12.46 14.93 -17.58
N ARG A 113 11.90 15.06 -16.37
CA ARG A 113 12.12 16.21 -15.47
C ARG A 113 12.70 15.73 -14.13
N PRO A 114 13.46 16.57 -13.41
CA PRO A 114 13.86 16.24 -12.04
C PRO A 114 12.61 16.11 -11.17
N MET A 115 12.65 15.16 -10.23
CA MET A 115 11.61 14.99 -9.23
C MET A 115 11.55 16.25 -8.35
N ARG A 116 10.34 16.73 -8.05
CA ARG A 116 10.14 17.93 -7.21
C ARG A 116 9.14 17.62 -6.10
N PHE A 117 9.37 18.21 -4.95
CA PHE A 117 8.58 17.98 -3.75
C PHE A 117 8.12 19.29 -3.14
N ALA A 118 6.87 19.34 -2.68
CA ALA A 118 6.32 20.44 -1.89
C ALA A 118 5.39 19.87 -0.82
N GLN A 119 5.37 20.51 0.35
CA GLN A 119 4.57 20.07 1.47
C GLN A 119 4.07 21.26 2.29
N ARG A 120 2.93 21.10 2.94
CA ARG A 120 2.36 22.07 3.87
C ARG A 120 1.62 21.33 4.99
N GLN A 121 1.95 21.66 6.24
CA GLN A 121 1.43 20.98 7.44
C GLN A 121 1.58 19.44 7.37
N ALA A 122 2.77 18.98 6.97
CA ALA A 122 3.12 17.56 6.81
C ALA A 122 3.95 17.04 7.98
#